data_AF-A0A967WK60-F1
#
_entry.id   AF-A0A967WK60-F1
#
_cell.length_a   1.000
_cell.length_b   1.000
_cell.length_c   1.000
_cell.angle_alpha   90.00
_cell.angle_beta   90.00
_cell.angle_gamma   90.00
#
_symmetry.space_group_name_H-M   'P 1'
#
loop_
_entity.id
_entity.type
_entity.pdbx_description
1 polymer ?
#
loop_
_entity_poly.entity_id
_entity_poly.type
_entity_poly.pdbx_seq_one_letter_code
_entity_poly.pdbx_strand_id
1 'polypeptide(L)'
;DAARLMVTNKIGGLPVVDDKNHVVGIITETDIFETFVEIFAGGHEGVRLTLSVPERKGVLARLSNTIFGLGGSIESVGSFYGDTPGERGLVVKVRDVSKHQLVESLEALGDHVVDARDV
;
A
#
# COMPACT_ATOMS: atom_id res chain seq x y z
N ASP A 1 -4.55 -12.97 10.55
CA ASP A 1 -5.80 -13.64 10.97
C ASP A 1 -6.78 -12.76 11.74
N ALA A 2 -6.34 -11.96 12.72
CA ALA A 2 -7.24 -11.08 13.50
C ALA A 2 -8.15 -10.19 12.63
N ALA A 3 -7.57 -9.42 11.69
CA ALA A 3 -8.34 -8.55 10.79
C ALA A 3 -9.39 -9.32 9.98
N ARG A 4 -9.07 -10.53 9.49
CA ARG A 4 -10.04 -11.37 8.74
C ARG A 4 -11.21 -11.77 9.65
N LEU A 5 -10.93 -12.23 10.86
CA LEU A 5 -11.96 -12.64 11.82
C LEU A 5 -12.85 -11.46 12.24
N MET A 6 -12.27 -10.29 12.48
CA MET A 6 -12.99 -9.05 12.78
C MET A 6 -13.96 -8.70 11.65
N VAL A 7 -13.49 -8.70 10.40
CA VAL A 7 -14.33 -8.43 9.20
C VAL A 7 -15.45 -9.45 9.05
N THR A 8 -15.13 -10.75 9.13
CA THR A 8 -16.12 -11.83 8.94
C THR A 8 -17.22 -11.76 9.99
N ASN A 9 -16.87 -11.49 11.25
CA ASN A 9 -17.82 -11.51 12.36
C ASN A 9 -18.40 -10.13 12.70
N LYS A 10 -17.97 -9.06 12.01
CA LYS A 10 -18.38 -7.66 12.24
C LYS A 10 -18.14 -7.21 13.69
N ILE A 11 -16.95 -7.50 14.20
CA ILE A 11 -16.54 -7.17 15.58
C ILE A 11 -15.27 -6.31 15.56
N GLY A 12 -15.23 -5.30 16.43
CA GLY A 12 -14.12 -4.36 16.50
C GLY A 12 -12.95 -4.79 17.40
N GLY A 13 -13.04 -5.98 18.00
CA GLY A 13 -12.04 -6.48 18.93
C GLY A 13 -12.09 -7.99 19.08
N LEU A 14 -10.93 -8.58 19.37
CA LEU A 14 -10.76 -10.01 19.66
C LEU A 14 -10.01 -10.17 20.98
N PRO A 15 -10.47 -11.03 21.90
CA PRO A 15 -9.65 -11.42 23.05
C PRO A 15 -8.44 -12.21 22.55
N VAL A 16 -7.27 -11.88 23.08
CA VAL A 16 -6.04 -12.66 22.88
C VAL A 16 -5.97 -13.67 24.02
N VAL A 17 -5.82 -14.94 23.69
CA VAL A 17 -5.77 -16.03 24.67
C VAL A 17 -4.39 -16.72 24.64
N ASP A 18 -3.96 -17.23 25.79
CA ASP A 18 -2.79 -18.11 25.90
C ASP A 18 -3.12 -19.55 25.48
N ASP A 19 -2.11 -20.43 25.50
CA ASP A 19 -2.25 -21.86 25.16
C ASP A 19 -3.22 -22.63 26.08
N LYS A 20 -3.57 -22.06 27.25
CA LYS A 20 -4.51 -22.62 28.22
C LYS A 20 -5.91 -22.00 28.11
N ASN A 21 -6.16 -21.20 27.07
CA ASN A 21 -7.40 -20.43 26.84
C ASN A 21 -7.69 -19.35 27.90
N HIS A 22 -6.70 -18.86 28.62
CA HIS A 22 -6.89 -17.68 29.47
C HIS A 22 -6.76 -16.41 28.65
N VAL A 23 -7.65 -15.44 28.89
CA VAL A 23 -7.55 -14.12 28.26
C VAL A 23 -6.34 -13.38 28.83
N VAL A 24 -5.39 -13.05 27.97
CA VAL A 24 -4.17 -12.31 28.31
C VAL A 24 -4.15 -10.89 27.74
N GLY A 25 -5.12 -10.55 26.89
CA GLY A 25 -5.23 -9.20 26.33
C GLY A 25 -6.39 -9.07 25.35
N ILE A 26 -6.41 -7.94 24.65
CA ILE A 26 -7.35 -7.63 23.59
C ILE A 26 -6.58 -7.03 22.42
N ILE A 27 -6.95 -7.40 21.19
CA ILE A 27 -6.57 -6.70 19.98
C ILE A 27 -7.81 -6.05 19.39
N THR A 28 -7.68 -4.80 18.97
CA THR A 28 -8.76 -3.94 18.47
C THR A 28 -8.53 -3.54 17.02
N GLU A 29 -9.55 -2.97 16.38
CA GLU A 29 -9.40 -2.35 15.06
C GLU A 29 -8.34 -1.23 15.06
N THR A 30 -8.18 -0.50 16.17
CA THR A 30 -7.14 0.54 16.28
C THR A 30 -5.75 -0.04 16.13
N ASP A 31 -5.44 -1.17 16.79
CA ASP A 31 -4.14 -1.84 16.67
C ASP A 31 -3.86 -2.26 15.21
N ILE A 32 -4.91 -2.71 14.50
CA ILE A 32 -4.82 -3.05 13.08
C ILE A 32 -4.60 -1.81 12.21
N PHE A 33 -5.27 -0.70 12.51
CA PHE A 33 -5.09 0.56 11.78
C PHE A 33 -3.71 1.18 11.99
N GLU A 34 -3.17 1.16 13.21
CA GLU A 34 -1.80 1.59 13.48
C GLU A 34 -0.79 0.81 12.64
N THR A 35 -0.97 -0.52 12.57
CA THR A 35 -0.16 -1.38 11.70
C THR A 35 -0.26 -0.97 10.22
N PHE A 36 -1.45 -0.60 9.73
CA PHE A 36 -1.61 -0.13 8.35
C PHE A 36 -0.98 1.25 8.11
N VAL A 37 -1.07 2.17 9.08
CA VAL A 37 -0.40 3.47 8.98
C VAL A 37 1.11 3.25 8.80
N GLU A 38 1.71 2.35 9.58
CA GLU A 38 3.12 2.01 9.46
C GLU A 38 3.46 1.33 8.12
N ILE A 39 2.72 0.30 7.72
CA ILE A 39 2.96 -0.44 6.45
C ILE A 39 2.84 0.47 5.22
N PHE A 40 1.91 1.43 5.23
CA PHE A 40 1.77 2.40 4.15
C PHE A 40 2.74 3.59 4.28
N ALA A 41 3.67 3.54 5.23
CA ALA A 41 4.64 4.57 5.54
C ALA A 41 3.98 5.94 5.80
N GLY A 42 2.83 5.93 6.48
CA GLY A 42 2.15 7.13 6.96
C GLY A 42 3.00 7.89 7.97
N GLY A 43 2.91 9.23 7.97
CA GLY A 43 3.67 10.10 8.86
C GLY A 43 5.09 10.45 8.40
N HIS A 44 5.57 9.87 7.30
CA HIS A 44 6.86 10.21 6.67
C HIS A 44 6.66 11.04 5.41
N GLU A 45 7.50 12.03 5.15
CA GLU A 45 7.42 12.81 3.90
C GLU A 45 7.68 11.94 2.66
N GLY A 46 6.90 12.14 1.61
CA GLY A 46 7.12 11.55 0.29
C GLY A 46 5.96 11.79 -0.68
N VAL A 47 6.03 11.19 -1.86
CA VAL A 47 4.97 11.22 -2.86
C VAL A 47 4.19 9.91 -2.80
N ARG A 48 2.88 9.99 -2.55
CA ARG A 48 1.97 8.86 -2.65
C ARG A 48 1.30 8.87 -4.02
N LEU A 49 1.58 7.85 -4.80
CA LEU A 49 1.04 7.60 -6.13
C LEU A 49 -0.05 6.53 -6.03
N THR A 50 -1.14 6.72 -6.77
CA THR A 50 -2.12 5.67 -7.08
C THR A 50 -2.05 5.41 -8.57
N LEU A 51 -1.79 4.17 -8.97
CA LEU A 51 -1.59 3.75 -10.35
C LEU A 51 -2.64 2.70 -10.72
N SER A 52 -3.17 2.78 -11.94
CA SER A 52 -3.81 1.64 -12.60
C SER A 52 -2.82 1.04 -13.59
N VAL A 53 -2.50 -0.24 -13.39
CA VAL A 53 -1.49 -0.94 -14.19
C VAL A 53 -2.06 -2.24 -14.77
N PRO A 54 -1.60 -2.69 -15.95
CA PRO A 54 -2.06 -3.94 -16.53
C PRO A 54 -1.64 -5.15 -15.66
N GLU A 55 -2.50 -6.15 -15.54
CA GLU A 55 -2.21 -7.37 -14.78
C GLU A 55 -1.30 -8.33 -15.58
N ARG A 56 -0.01 -8.00 -15.64
CA ARG A 56 1.00 -8.80 -16.34
C ARG A 56 2.31 -8.90 -15.55
N LYS A 57 3.10 -9.93 -15.87
CA LYS A 57 4.42 -10.13 -15.24
C LYS A 57 5.34 -8.93 -15.49
N GLY A 58 6.16 -8.61 -14.49
CA GLY A 58 7.22 -7.60 -14.58
C GLY A 58 6.79 -6.15 -14.38
N VAL A 59 5.52 -5.86 -14.05
CA VAL A 59 5.06 -4.49 -13.77
C VAL A 59 5.84 -3.86 -12.61
N LEU A 60 5.90 -4.53 -11.45
CA LEU A 60 6.65 -4.02 -10.29
C LEU A 60 8.16 -3.90 -10.57
N ALA A 61 8.72 -4.79 -11.40
CA ALA A 61 10.13 -4.71 -11.78
C ALA A 61 10.42 -3.47 -12.65
N ARG A 62 9.54 -3.14 -13.60
CA ARG A 62 9.66 -1.89 -14.37
C ARG A 62 9.49 -0.68 -13.47
N LEU A 63 8.44 -0.65 -12.65
CA LEU A 63 8.14 0.45 -11.73
C LEU A 63 9.32 0.73 -10.79
N SER A 64 9.86 -0.31 -10.15
CA SER A 64 11.02 -0.18 -9.27
C SER A 64 12.28 0.28 -9.99
N ASN A 65 12.56 -0.23 -11.19
CA ASN A 65 13.70 0.25 -11.99
C ASN A 65 13.56 1.71 -12.41
N THR A 66 12.36 2.15 -12.78
CA THR A 66 12.09 3.56 -13.14
C THR A 66 12.33 4.47 -11.94
N ILE A 67 11.76 4.13 -10.78
CA ILE A 67 11.92 4.92 -9.56
C ILE A 67 13.39 4.95 -9.12
N PHE A 68 14.08 3.82 -9.18
CA PHE A 68 15.52 3.74 -8.90
C PHE A 68 16.35 4.60 -9.87
N GLY A 69 16.03 4.59 -11.17
CA GLY A 69 16.71 5.40 -12.18
C GLY A 69 16.56 6.91 -11.96
N LEU A 70 15.48 7.34 -11.29
CA LEU A 70 15.27 8.73 -10.85
C LEU A 70 15.98 9.06 -9.53
N GLY A 71 16.59 8.08 -8.86
CA GLY A 71 17.21 8.23 -7.54
C GLY A 71 16.25 8.08 -6.37
N GLY A 72 15.04 7.55 -6.60
CA GLY A 72 14.00 7.42 -5.58
C GLY A 72 14.05 6.15 -4.77
N SER A 73 13.55 6.25 -3.54
CA SER A 73 13.32 5.11 -2.63
C SER A 73 11.85 4.74 -2.61
N ILE A 74 11.53 3.46 -2.78
CA ILE A 74 10.17 2.94 -2.58
C ILE A 74 10.02 2.56 -1.12
N GLU A 75 9.16 3.27 -0.40
CA GLU A 75 8.91 3.04 1.02
C GLU A 75 7.77 2.04 1.24
N SER A 76 6.74 2.08 0.38
CA SER A 76 5.62 1.14 0.47
C SER A 76 5.01 0.86 -0.90
N VAL A 77 4.49 -0.37 -1.05
CA VAL A 77 3.69 -0.80 -2.20
C VAL A 77 2.49 -1.58 -1.70
N GLY A 78 1.31 -0.98 -1.86
CA GLY A 78 0.02 -1.66 -1.70
C GLY A 78 -0.52 -2.07 -3.06
N SER A 79 -1.18 -3.22 -3.11
CA SER A 79 -1.91 -3.64 -4.31
C SER A 79 -3.33 -4.06 -3.96
N PHE A 80 -4.27 -3.60 -4.76
CA PHE A 80 -5.69 -3.86 -4.60
C PHE A 80 -6.32 -4.16 -5.96
N TYR A 81 -7.45 -4.85 -5.92
CA TYR A 81 -8.28 -5.05 -7.10
C TYR A 81 -8.98 -3.73 -7.42
N GLY A 82 -8.84 -3.27 -8.67
CA GLY A 82 -9.57 -2.12 -9.19
C GLY A 82 -10.89 -2.55 -9.85
N ASP A 83 -11.62 -1.58 -10.39
CA ASP A 83 -12.90 -1.83 -11.08
C ASP A 83 -12.70 -2.25 -12.55
N THR A 84 -11.52 -2.00 -13.13
CA THR A 84 -11.21 -2.32 -14.54
C THR A 84 -10.70 -3.75 -14.69
N PRO A 85 -11.40 -4.62 -15.47
CA PRO A 85 -10.93 -5.97 -15.73
C PRO A 85 -9.56 -5.98 -16.43
N GLY A 86 -8.64 -6.82 -15.95
CA GLY A 86 -7.28 -6.95 -16.51
C GLY A 86 -6.33 -5.84 -16.05
N GLU A 87 -6.75 -4.96 -15.16
CA GLU A 87 -5.91 -3.99 -14.48
C GLU A 87 -5.87 -4.24 -12.97
N ARG A 88 -4.85 -3.69 -12.34
CA ARG A 88 -4.62 -3.78 -10.90
C ARG A 88 -4.29 -2.40 -10.37
N GLY A 89 -4.87 -2.07 -9.23
CA GLY A 89 -4.54 -0.85 -8.50
C GLY A 89 -3.24 -1.04 -7.72
N LEU A 90 -2.34 -0.06 -7.83
CA LEU A 90 -1.17 0.06 -6.97
C LEU A 90 -1.23 1.39 -6.21
N VAL A 91 -0.88 1.35 -4.93
CA VAL A 91 -0.52 2.54 -4.16
C VAL A 91 0.94 2.42 -3.83
N VAL A 92 1.74 3.41 -4.25
CA VAL A 92 3.18 3.42 -4.00
C VAL A 92 3.56 4.70 -3.31
N LYS A 93 4.32 4.58 -2.23
CA LYS A 93 4.96 5.73 -1.60
C LYS A 93 6.43 5.79 -1.98
N VAL A 94 6.84 6.93 -2.51
CA VAL A 94 8.20 7.15 -3.00
C VAL A 94 8.81 8.36 -2.30
N ARG A 95 10.08 8.25 -1.96
CA ARG A 95 10.91 9.33 -1.42
C ARG A 95 12.00 9.74 -2.41
N ASP A 96 12.60 10.90 -2.14
CA ASP A 96 13.80 11.42 -2.79
C ASP A 96 13.63 11.77 -4.29
N VAL A 97 12.38 11.77 -4.78
CA VAL A 97 12.00 12.18 -6.14
C VAL A 97 10.76 13.06 -6.07
N SER A 98 10.74 14.12 -6.88
CA SER A 98 9.59 15.01 -6.93
C SER A 98 8.38 14.35 -7.57
N LYS A 99 7.18 14.78 -7.17
CA LYS A 99 5.91 14.37 -7.79
C LYS A 99 5.92 14.56 -9.30
N HIS A 100 6.45 15.68 -9.79
CA HIS A 100 6.50 15.98 -11.22
C HIS A 100 7.29 14.92 -11.99
N GLN A 101 8.52 14.61 -11.55
CA GLN A 101 9.38 13.62 -12.20
C GLN A 101 8.76 12.22 -12.20
N LEU A 102 8.07 11.85 -11.11
CA LEU A 102 7.38 10.57 -11.00
C LEU A 102 6.20 10.49 -11.97
N VAL A 103 5.33 11.49 -11.98
CA VAL A 103 4.15 11.51 -12.88
C VAL A 103 4.60 11.46 -14.33
N GLU A 104 5.53 12.34 -14.73
CA GLU A 104 6.06 12.40 -16.10
C GLU A 104 6.67 11.06 -16.55
N SER A 105 7.49 10.45 -15.70
CA SER A 105 8.17 9.19 -16.04
C SER A 105 7.21 8.00 -16.11
N LEU A 106 6.18 7.97 -15.27
CA LEU A 106 5.22 6.85 -15.21
C LEU A 106 4.16 6.94 -16.32
N GLU A 107 3.66 8.14 -16.63
CA GLU A 107 2.77 8.35 -17.77
C GLU A 107 3.47 7.98 -19.08
N ALA A 108 4.76 8.30 -19.24
CA ALA A 108 5.56 7.92 -20.40
C ALA A 108 5.69 6.39 -20.60
N LEU A 109 5.50 5.60 -19.54
CA LEU A 109 5.54 4.13 -19.59
C LEU A 109 4.18 3.50 -19.94
N GLY A 110 3.14 4.32 -20.08
CA GLY A 110 1.76 3.87 -20.26
C GLY A 110 1.15 3.29 -18.97
N ASP A 111 1.74 3.59 -17.82
CA ASP A 111 1.09 3.33 -16.52
C ASP A 111 0.16 4.52 -16.22
N HIS A 112 -1.11 4.26 -15.91
CA HIS A 112 -2.08 5.32 -15.69
C HIS A 112 -1.98 5.82 -14.25
N VAL A 113 -1.42 7.02 -14.07
CA VAL A 113 -1.42 7.69 -12.78
C VAL A 113 -2.84 8.20 -12.50
N VAL A 114 -3.51 7.58 -11.53
CA VAL A 114 -4.87 7.95 -11.12
C VAL A 114 -4.84 9.13 -10.15
N ASP A 115 -3.84 9.17 -9.26
CA ASP A 115 -3.68 10.21 -8.25
C ASP A 115 -2.21 10.31 -7.82
N ALA A 116 -1.76 11.53 -7.52
CA ALA A 116 -0.41 11.79 -7.02
C ALA A 116 -0.44 12.97 -6.04
N ARG A 117 0.04 12.74 -4.82
CA ARG A 117 0.02 13.74 -3.76
C ARG A 117 1.27 13.67 -2.89
N ASP A 118 1.72 14.83 -2.44
CA ASP A 118 2.76 14.97 -1.43
C ASP A 118 2.11 14.71 -0.06
N VAL A 119 2.68 13.82 0.75
CA VAL A 119 2.15 13.33 2.03
C VAL A 119 3.25 13.10 3.06
#